data_AF-A0A3B0VA82-F1
#
_entry.id   AF-A0A3B0VA82-F1
#
_cell.length_a   1.000
_cell.length_b   1.000
_cell.length_c   1.000
_cell.angle_alpha   90.00
_cell.angle_beta   90.00
_cell.angle_gamma   90.00
#
_symmetry.space_group_name_H-M   'P 1'
#
loop_
_entity.id
_entity.type
_entity.pdbx_description
1 polymer ?
#
loop_
_entity_poly.entity_id
_entity_poly.type
_entity_poly.pdbx_seq_one_letter_code
_entity_poly.pdbx_strand_id
1 'polypeptide(L)' 'MSKEKRSYSQRRRGGKNFVCHCCRRELPFCWNCPCGFQICPECFTENKWGLTNGPTWVCPDCGRIRMM' A
#
# COMPACT_ATOMS: atom_id res chain seq x y z
N MET A 1 20.80 -0.49 15.65
CA MET A 1 19.91 -0.91 14.56
C MET A 1 18.96 0.24 14.25
N SER A 2 19.33 1.13 13.33
CA SER A 2 18.65 2.42 13.15
C SER A 2 17.71 2.36 11.95
N LYS A 3 16.41 2.45 12.22
CA LYS A 3 15.31 2.37 11.24
C LYS A 3 15.45 3.46 10.18
N GLU A 4 15.67 3.04 8.93
CA GLU A 4 15.74 3.89 7.75
C GLU A 4 14.43 4.66 7.55
N LYS A 5 14.51 6.00 7.62
CA LYS A 5 13.43 6.91 7.27
C LYS A 5 13.38 7.05 5.75
N ARG A 6 12.57 6.24 5.08
CA ARG A 6 12.42 6.26 3.62
C ARG A 6 11.53 7.43 3.20
N SER A 7 12.12 8.38 2.48
CA SER A 7 11.48 9.61 2.03
C SER A 7 10.30 9.31 1.11
N TYR A 8 9.13 9.85 1.44
CA TYR A 8 7.92 9.72 0.64
C TYR A 8 7.96 10.62 -0.57
N SER A 9 8.71 10.20 -1.61
CA SER A 9 8.87 10.97 -2.83
C SER A 9 7.54 11.03 -3.59
N GLN A 10 6.91 12.20 -3.54
CA GLN A 10 5.76 12.61 -4.33
C GLN A 10 6.18 12.72 -5.81
N ARG A 11 6.29 11.58 -6.52
CA ARG A 11 6.72 11.55 -7.94
C ARG A 11 5.58 11.24 -8.89
N ARG A 12 5.08 12.29 -9.54
CA ARG A 12 4.67 12.46 -10.96
C ARG A 12 3.68 11.48 -11.65
N ARG A 13 2.69 12.10 -12.32
CA ARG A 13 1.64 11.56 -13.19
C ARG A 13 2.20 11.06 -14.54
N GLY A 14 2.86 9.91 -14.58
CA GLY A 14 3.20 9.19 -15.82
C GLY A 14 2.96 7.70 -15.57
N GLY A 15 2.28 7.01 -16.49
CA GLY A 15 1.73 5.65 -16.34
C GLY A 15 2.49 4.79 -15.35
N LYS A 16 1.98 4.70 -14.11
CA LYS A 16 2.74 4.11 -13.00
C LYS A 16 2.44 2.63 -12.94
N ASN A 17 3.42 1.81 -13.27
CA ASN A 17 3.51 0.48 -12.70
C ASN A 17 3.63 0.67 -11.17
N PHE A 18 2.63 0.19 -10.43
CA PHE A 18 2.65 0.15 -8.97
C PHE A 18 3.39 -1.10 -8.51
N VAL A 19 4.18 -1.01 -7.46
CA VAL A 19 4.90 -2.17 -6.91
C VAL A 19 4.25 -2.57 -5.60
N CYS A 20 3.71 -3.79 -5.55
CA CYS A 20 3.12 -4.33 -4.32
C CYS A 20 4.20 -4.60 -3.27
N HIS A 21 3.98 -4.17 -2.03
CA HIS A 21 4.90 -4.41 -0.93
C HIS A 21 5.03 -5.90 -0.58
N CYS A 22 3.92 -6.65 -0.64
CA CYS A 22 3.89 -8.06 -0.26
C CYS A 22 4.57 -8.97 -1.28
N CYS A 23 4.15 -8.89 -2.55
CA CYS A 23 4.65 -9.79 -3.61
C CYS A 23 5.74 -9.17 -4.50
N ARG A 24 6.03 -7.88 -4.35
CA ARG A 24 7.04 -7.13 -5.12
C ARG A 24 6.83 -7.15 -6.64
N ARG A 25 5.61 -7.49 -7.10
CA ARG A 25 5.22 -7.46 -8.51
C ARG A 25 4.86 -6.04 -8.95
N GLU A 26 5.28 -5.68 -10.15
CA GLU A 26 4.79 -4.50 -10.87
C GLU A 26 3.40 -4.79 -11.43
N LEU A 27 2.44 -3.92 -11.10
CA LEU A 27 1.03 -4.11 -11.40
C LEU A 27 0.44 -2.80 -11.91
N PRO A 28 -0.58 -2.87 -12.78
CA PRO A 28 -1.27 -1.68 -13.28
C PRO A 28 -2.05 -0.96 -12.16
N PHE A 29 -2.34 -1.67 -11.07
CA PHE A 29 -3.10 -1.16 -9.94
C PHE A 29 -2.60 -1.73 -8.61
N CYS A 30 -2.42 -0.85 -7.62
CA CYS A 30 -2.29 -1.20 -6.21
C CYS A 30 -3.04 -0.15 -5.39
N TRP A 31 -3.63 -0.59 -4.27
CA TRP A 31 -4.08 0.31 -3.22
C TRP A 31 -2.87 1.01 -2.63
N ASN A 32 -2.84 2.33 -2.70
CA ASN A 32 -1.72 3.13 -2.22
C ASN A 32 -2.09 3.93 -0.97
N CYS A 33 -1.17 3.97 -0.02
CA CYS A 33 -1.20 4.92 1.07
C CYS A 33 -0.37 6.15 0.69
N PRO A 34 -0.67 7.36 1.16
CA PRO A 34 0.28 8.46 1.17
C PRO A 34 1.57 8.23 1.97
N CYS A 35 1.59 7.25 2.88
CA CYS A 35 2.85 6.69 3.41
C CYS A 35 3.44 5.62 2.47
N GLY A 36 2.92 5.53 1.25
CA GLY A 36 3.19 4.67 0.06
C GLY A 36 3.62 3.24 0.24
N PHE A 37 3.22 2.68 1.36
CA PHE A 37 2.68 1.35 1.32
C PHE A 37 1.74 1.22 0.10
N GLN A 38 2.02 0.23 -0.73
CA GLN A 38 1.25 -0.12 -1.92
C GLN A 38 0.97 -1.61 -1.83
N ILE A 39 -0.29 -2.02 -2.00
CA ILE A 39 -0.68 -3.42 -1.94
C ILE A 39 -1.61 -3.78 -3.10
N CYS A 40 -1.35 -4.90 -3.76
CA CYS A 40 -2.20 -5.35 -4.84
C CYS A 40 -3.52 -5.94 -4.34
N PRO A 41 -4.57 -6.01 -5.17
CA PRO A 41 -5.86 -6.60 -4.80
C PRO A 41 -5.76 -8.05 -4.32
N GLU A 42 -4.87 -8.86 -4.92
CA GLU A 42 -4.64 -10.26 -4.52
C GLU A 42 -4.13 -10.34 -3.07
N CYS A 43 -2.98 -9.71 -2.78
CA CYS A 43 -2.40 -9.71 -1.43
C CYS A 43 -3.32 -9.01 -0.43
N PHE A 44 -4.06 -7.99 -0.86
CA PHE A 44 -5.04 -7.34 -0.01
C PHE A 44 -6.17 -8.30 0.40
N THR A 45 -6.65 -9.13 -0.54
CA THR A 45 -7.71 -10.11 -0.28
C THR A 45 -7.24 -11.23 0.65
N GLU A 46 -6.02 -11.73 0.44
CA GLU A 46 -5.39 -12.74 1.32
C GLU A 46 -5.25 -12.23 2.76
N ASN A 47 -4.91 -10.95 2.91
CA ASN A 47 -4.68 -10.31 4.22
C ASN A 47 -5.91 -9.52 4.71
N LYS A 48 -7.08 -9.70 4.08
CA LYS A 48 -8.27 -8.89 4.34
C LYS A 48 -8.66 -8.93 5.82
N TRP A 49 -8.64 -10.12 6.42
CA TRP A 49 -9.01 -10.33 7.82
C TRP A 49 -8.17 -9.51 8.82
N GLY A 50 -6.94 -9.12 8.47
CA GLY A 50 -6.04 -8.31 9.30
C GLY A 50 -5.89 -6.85 8.85
N LEU A 51 -6.42 -6.50 7.67
CA LEU A 51 -6.25 -5.17 7.07
C LEU A 51 -7.54 -4.37 6.94
N THR A 52 -8.73 -4.97 7.00
CA THR A 52 -10.00 -4.25 6.87
C THR A 52 -10.90 -4.40 8.08
N ASN A 53 -11.62 -3.32 8.41
CA ASN A 53 -12.75 -3.33 9.35
C ASN A 53 -14.10 -3.31 8.62
N GLY A 54 -14.14 -3.62 7.32
CA GLY A 54 -15.34 -3.63 6.49
C GLY A 54 -15.22 -2.63 5.33
N PRO A 55 -15.80 -1.42 5.44
CA PRO A 55 -15.78 -0.41 4.37
C PRO A 55 -14.43 0.32 4.22
N THR A 56 -13.53 0.16 5.18
CA THR A 56 -12.23 0.84 5.23
C THR A 56 -11.11 -0.13 5.53
N TRP A 57 -9.93 0.11 4.96
CA TRP A 57 -8.71 -0.62 5.28
C TRP A 57 -7.73 0.21 6.10
N VAL A 58 -6.97 -0.45 6.97
CA VAL A 58 -5.95 0.15 7.82
C VAL A 58 -4.58 -0.13 7.23
N CYS A 59 -3.80 0.91 6.99
CA CYS A 59 -2.45 0.76 6.47
C CYS A 59 -1.51 0.18 7.56
N PRO A 60 -0.81 -0.93 7.32
CA PRO A 60 0.04 -1.56 8.34
C PRO A 60 1.30 -0.74 8.66
N ASP A 61 1.76 0.10 7.72
CA ASP A 61 2.96 0.93 7.90
C ASP A 61 2.71 2.18 8.75
N CYS A 62 1.52 2.79 8.65
CA CYS A 62 1.25 4.08 9.31
C CYS A 62 -0.02 4.11 10.17
N GLY A 63 -0.79 3.02 10.21
CA GLY A 63 -2.02 2.91 10.99
C GLY A 63 -3.19 3.77 10.51
N ARG A 64 -3.04 4.54 9.41
CA ARG A 64 -4.15 5.38 8.91
C ARG A 64 -5.23 4.52 8.27
N ILE A 65 -6.46 4.87 8.59
CA ILE A 65 -7.66 4.34 7.96
C ILE A 65 -7.81 4.96 6.56
N ARG A 66 -8.10 4.11 5.58
CA ARG A 66 -8.29 4.45 4.18
C ARG A 66 -9.66 3.95 3.74
N MET A 67 -10.39 4.78 3.04
CA MET A 67 -11.58 4.34 2.32
C MET A 67 -11.13 3.60 1.05
N MET A 68 -11.81 2.50 0.74
CA MET A 68 -11.64 1.75 -0.52
C MET A 68 -12.09 2.59 -1.72
#